data_AF-A0A2E5GQS0-F1
#
_entry.id   AF-A0A2E5GQS0-F1
#
_cell.length_a   1.000
_cell.length_b   1.000
_cell.length_c   1.000
_cell.angle_alpha   90.00
_cell.angle_beta   90.00
_cell.angle_gamma   90.00
#
_symmetry.space_group_name_H-M   'P 1'
#
loop_
_entity.id
_entity.type
_entity.pdbx_description
1 polymer ?
#
loop_
_entity_poly.entity_id
_entity_poly.type
_entity_poly.pdbx_seq_one_letter_code
_entity_poly.pdbx_strand_id
1 'polypeptide(L)'
;MIVKPYQSLLDLAVSNYGTVEAVIQLAFENGMALTDDLEAGEVLIDPIYTTGSDAIVAFYENNQIHPATGLTEADTDIIDNNDPCDLCSLFK
;
A
#
# COMPACT_ATOMS: atom_id res chain seq x y z
N MET A 1 13.28 3.18 2.93
CA MET A 1 12.63 1.87 3.19
C MET A 1 12.52 1.06 1.90
N ILE A 2 12.39 -0.27 1.98
CA ILE A 2 12.27 -1.15 0.80
C ILE A 2 10.83 -1.66 0.70
N VAL A 3 10.19 -1.44 -0.44
CA VAL A 3 8.82 -1.89 -0.75
C VAL A 3 8.79 -3.42 -0.89
N LYS A 4 7.85 -4.09 -0.23
CA LYS A 4 7.56 -5.53 -0.41
C LYS A 4 6.53 -5.75 -1.52
N PRO A 5 6.36 -6.98 -2.04
CA PRO A 5 5.36 -7.25 -3.05
C PRO A 5 3.95 -6.80 -2.62
N TYR A 6 3.25 -6.16 -3.56
CA TYR A 6 1.84 -5.75 -3.45
C TYR A 6 1.52 -4.76 -2.33
N GLN A 7 2.50 -3.98 -1.88
CA GLN A 7 2.26 -2.92 -0.90
C GLN A 7 1.83 -1.62 -1.60
N SER A 8 0.93 -0.90 -0.95
CA SER A 8 0.61 0.49 -1.25
C SER A 8 1.37 1.45 -0.34
N LEU A 9 1.39 2.76 -0.67
CA LEU A 9 1.91 3.79 0.24
C LEU A 9 1.18 3.79 1.60
N LEU A 10 -0.11 3.44 1.61
CA LEU A 10 -0.92 3.33 2.84
C LEU A 10 -0.45 2.17 3.73
N ASP A 11 -0.09 1.03 3.13
CA ASP A 11 0.46 -0.12 3.86
C ASP A 11 1.78 0.23 4.55
N LEU A 12 2.67 0.92 3.82
CA LEU A 12 3.94 1.40 4.35
C LEU A 12 3.72 2.41 5.48
N ALA A 13 2.78 3.34 5.31
CA ALA A 13 2.50 4.35 6.32
C ALA A 13 2.09 3.72 7.67
N VAL A 14 1.16 2.77 7.65
CA VAL A 14 0.66 2.11 8.86
C VAL A 14 1.71 1.18 9.47
N SER A 15 2.43 0.40 8.65
CA SER A 15 3.40 -0.57 9.18
C SER A 15 4.69 0.09 9.70
N ASN A 16 5.13 1.20 9.11
CA ASN A 16 6.36 1.90 9.50
C ASN A 16 6.14 3.03 10.51
N TYR A 17 4.97 3.69 10.50
CA TYR A 17 4.69 4.82 11.39
C TYR A 17 3.50 4.58 12.32
N GLY A 18 2.78 3.46 12.18
CA GLY A 18 1.66 3.13 13.05
C GLY A 18 0.41 3.97 12.81
N THR A 19 0.34 4.70 11.69
CA THR A 19 -0.76 5.62 11.38
C THR A 19 -0.90 5.81 9.87
N VAL A 20 -2.12 5.96 9.37
CA VAL A 20 -2.36 6.17 7.91
C VAL A 20 -1.96 7.58 7.49
N GLU A 21 -2.04 8.55 8.38
CA GLU A 21 -1.81 9.98 8.15
C GLU A 21 -0.38 10.27 7.69
N ALA A 22 0.59 9.43 8.06
CA ALA A 22 1.98 9.53 7.63
C ALA A 22 2.14 9.38 6.11
N VAL A 23 1.17 8.78 5.42
CA VAL A 23 1.18 8.60 3.97
C VAL A 23 1.36 9.93 3.22
N ILE A 24 0.82 11.03 3.75
CA ILE A 24 0.90 12.34 3.10
C ILE A 24 2.35 12.82 3.06
N GLN A 25 3.09 12.69 4.17
CA GLN A 25 4.49 13.08 4.23
C GLN A 25 5.37 12.11 3.44
N LEU A 26 5.08 10.80 3.52
CA LEU A 26 5.77 9.78 2.75
C LEU A 26 5.69 10.04 1.24
N ALA A 27 4.49 10.30 0.73
CA ALA A 27 4.28 10.62 -0.68
C ALA A 27 4.94 11.95 -1.07
N PHE A 28 4.78 12.99 -0.24
CA PHE A 28 5.37 14.31 -0.49
C PHE A 28 6.90 14.26 -0.59
N GLU A 29 7.58 13.59 0.34
CA GLU A 29 9.04 13.50 0.35
C GLU A 29 9.60 12.61 -0.77
N ASN A 30 8.83 11.65 -1.25
CA ASN A 30 9.20 10.81 -2.39
C ASN A 30 8.75 11.38 -3.74
N GLY A 31 8.04 12.51 -3.77
CA GLY A 31 7.54 13.12 -5.00
C GLY A 31 6.49 12.28 -5.73
N MET A 32 5.72 11.49 -4.98
CA MET A 32 4.70 10.57 -5.49
C MET A 32 3.30 11.08 -5.18
N ALA A 33 2.30 10.66 -5.96
CA ALA A 33 0.90 10.78 -5.58
C ALA A 33 0.51 9.67 -4.61
N LEU A 34 -0.55 9.90 -3.81
CA LEU A 34 -1.02 8.93 -2.82
C LEU A 34 -1.52 7.61 -3.42
N THR A 35 -1.96 7.67 -4.67
CA THR A 35 -2.55 6.54 -5.42
C THR A 35 -1.58 5.97 -6.45
N ASP A 36 -0.32 6.39 -6.45
CA ASP A 36 0.68 5.78 -7.32
C ASP A 36 0.91 4.33 -6.89
N ASP A 37 1.02 3.45 -7.87
CA ASP A 37 1.41 2.06 -7.64
C ASP A 37 2.90 1.99 -7.27
N LEU A 38 3.25 1.02 -6.42
CA LEU A 38 4.62 0.79 -5.99
C LEU A 38 5.18 -0.49 -6.60
N GLU A 39 6.46 -0.46 -6.97
CA GLU A 39 7.15 -1.65 -7.45
C GLU A 39 7.84 -2.40 -6.30
N ALA A 40 7.73 -3.73 -6.30
CA ALA A 40 8.40 -4.55 -5.31
C ALA A 40 9.93 -4.38 -5.41
N GLY A 41 10.58 -4.07 -4.28
CA GLY A 41 12.02 -3.80 -4.22
C GLY A 41 12.39 -2.34 -4.45
N GLU A 42 11.43 -1.47 -4.76
CA GLU A 42 11.64 -0.03 -4.82
C GLU A 42 12.16 0.51 -3.48
N VAL A 43 13.05 1.50 -3.55
CA VAL A 43 13.66 2.12 -2.37
C VAL A 43 13.14 3.53 -2.22
N LEU A 44 12.33 3.75 -1.20
CA LEU A 44 11.77 5.07 -0.87
C LEU A 44 12.60 5.76 0.21
N ILE A 45 12.60 7.09 0.19
CA ILE A 45 13.02 7.94 1.30
C ILE A 45 12.13 7.61 2.51
N ASP A 46 12.77 7.43 3.66
CA ASP A 46 12.10 7.20 4.94
C ASP A 46 12.00 8.54 5.70
N PRO A 47 10.86 9.24 5.62
CA PRO A 47 10.67 10.51 6.31
C PRO A 47 10.74 10.38 7.83
N ILE A 48 11.21 11.44 8.48
CA ILE A 48 11.09 11.54 9.93
C ILE A 48 9.64 11.91 10.27
N TYR A 49 8.92 10.99 10.90
CA TYR A 49 7.56 11.17 11.35
C TYR A 49 7.44 10.82 12.84
N THR A 50 6.99 11.76 13.69
CA THR A 50 7.06 11.62 15.16
C THR A 50 5.71 11.50 15.85
N THR A 51 4.60 11.60 15.11
CA THR A 51 3.23 11.59 15.65
C THR A 51 2.53 10.25 15.48
N GLY A 52 3.29 9.20 15.15
CA GLY A 52 2.80 7.85 14.93
C GLY A 52 2.51 7.06 16.21
N SER A 53 2.34 5.74 16.06
CA SER A 53 2.12 4.82 17.18
C SER A 53 3.12 3.67 17.18
N ASP A 54 4.10 3.73 18.08
CA ASP A 54 5.11 2.69 18.27
C ASP A 54 4.48 1.33 18.61
N ALA A 55 3.34 1.31 19.30
CA ALA A 55 2.64 0.07 19.63
C ALA A 55 2.10 -0.64 18.38
N ILE A 56 1.65 0.12 17.38
CA ILE A 56 1.15 -0.43 16.12
C ILE A 56 2.33 -0.88 15.25
N VAL A 57 3.40 -0.09 15.16
CA VAL A 57 4.62 -0.49 14.45
C VAL A 57 5.16 -1.80 15.04
N ALA A 58 5.30 -1.88 16.37
CA ALA A 58 5.73 -3.09 17.05
C ALA A 58 4.77 -4.27 16.83
N PHE A 59 3.46 -4.04 16.68
CA PHE A 59 2.51 -5.09 16.35
C PHE A 59 2.82 -5.70 14.97
N TYR A 60 3.01 -4.89 13.93
CA TYR A 60 3.35 -5.39 12.60
C TYR A 60 4.71 -6.11 12.59
N GLU A 61 5.73 -5.53 13.23
CA GLU A 61 7.07 -6.11 13.31
C GLU A 61 7.09 -7.45 14.06
N ASN A 62 6.53 -7.50 15.27
CA ASN A 62 6.57 -8.70 16.11
C ASN A 62 5.77 -9.87 15.52
N ASN A 63 4.74 -9.57 14.73
CA ASN A 63 3.93 -10.59 14.06
C ASN A 63 4.39 -10.88 12.63
N GLN A 64 5.46 -10.21 12.15
CA GLN A 64 5.97 -10.33 10.77
C GLN A 64 4.87 -10.10 9.71
N ILE A 65 3.96 -9.17 9.99
CA ILE A 65 2.86 -8.83 9.08
C ILE A 65 3.33 -7.72 8.15
N HIS A 66 3.21 -7.97 6.85
CA HIS A 66 3.43 -6.99 5.80
C HIS A 66 2.10 -6.78 5.06
N PRO A 67 1.35 -5.70 5.36
CA PRO A 67 0.13 -5.37 4.64
C PRO A 67 0.43 -5.23 3.16
N ALA A 68 -0.46 -5.77 2.32
CA ALA A 68 -0.28 -5.92 0.89
C ALA A 68 -1.62 -5.62 0.19
N THR A 69 -2.07 -4.36 0.33
CA THR A 69 -3.34 -3.86 -0.20
C THR A 69 -3.17 -3.04 -1.48
N GLY A 70 -1.94 -2.98 -2.02
CA GLY A 70 -1.68 -2.43 -3.35
C GLY A 70 -2.34 -3.29 -4.43
N LEU A 71 -2.68 -2.65 -5.54
CA LEU A 71 -3.31 -3.33 -6.68
C LEU A 71 -2.34 -4.34 -7.30
N THR A 72 -2.88 -5.48 -7.71
CA THR A 72 -2.18 -6.51 -8.47
C THR A 72 -2.67 -6.53 -9.92
N GLU A 73 -1.92 -7.18 -10.80
CA GLU A 73 -2.35 -7.39 -12.20
C GLU A 73 -3.72 -8.10 -12.28
N ALA A 74 -4.01 -9.01 -11.35
CA ALA A 74 -5.30 -9.68 -11.28
C ALA A 74 -6.44 -8.73 -10.88
N ASP A 75 -6.16 -7.70 -10.08
CA ASP A 75 -7.16 -6.69 -9.70
C ASP A 75 -7.47 -5.76 -10.88
N THR A 76 -6.46 -5.38 -11.67
CA THR A 76 -6.65 -4.55 -12.86
C THR A 76 -7.53 -5.24 -13.92
N ASP A 77 -7.38 -6.55 -14.11
CA ASP A 77 -8.21 -7.32 -15.04
C ASP A 77 -9.71 -7.26 -14.68
N ILE A 78 -10.04 -7.23 -13.38
CA ILE A 78 -11.42 -7.13 -12.90
C ILE A 78 -11.95 -5.70 -13.05
N ILE A 79 -11.12 -4.69 -12.81
CA ILE A 79 -11.52 -3.27 -12.82
C ILE A 79 -11.77 -2.77 -14.25
N ASP A 80 -10.92 -3.15 -15.20
CA ASP A 80 -11.00 -2.63 -16.57
C ASP A 80 -12.19 -3.19 -17.38
N ASN A 81 -12.83 -4.27 -16.91
CA ASN A 81 -14.03 -4.89 -17.50
C ASN A 81 -14.05 -4.80 -19.03
N ASN A 82 -13.02 -5.35 -19.65
CA ASN A 82 -12.85 -5.33 -21.11
C ASN A 82 -13.79 -6.32 -21.83
N ASP A 83 -14.53 -7.17 -21.09
CA ASP A 83 -15.60 -8.01 -21.61
C ASP A 83 -16.96 -7.66 -20.95
N PRO A 84 -17.90 -7.04 -21.68
CA PRO A 84 -19.21 -6.65 -21.14
C PRO A 84 -20.04 -7.83 -20.59
N CYS A 85 -19.64 -9.08 -20.83
CA CYS A 85 -20.29 -10.28 -20.32
C CYS A 85 -19.68 -10.85 -19.02
N ASP A 86 -18.59 -10.30 -18.45
CA ASP A 86 -17.94 -10.82 -17.24
C ASP A 86 -18.90 -10.90 -16.04
N LEU A 87 -19.76 -9.88 -15.90
CA LEU A 87 -20.78 -9.82 -14.84
C LEU A 87 -22.01 -10.69 -15.12
N CYS A 88 -22.25 -11.12 -16.37
CA CYS A 88 -23.42 -11.92 -16.74
C CYS A 88 -23.41 -13.31 -16.08
N SER A 89 -22.24 -13.81 -15.70
CA SER A 89 -22.06 -15.08 -14.99
C SER A 89 -22.68 -15.08 -13.58
N LEU A 90 -22.85 -13.90 -12.98
CA LEU A 90 -23.34 -13.70 -11.61
C LEU A 90 -24.88 -13.64 -11.50
N PHE A 91 -25.60 -13.54 -12.62
CA PHE A 91 -27.06 -13.37 -12.66
C PHE A 91 -27.81 -14.60 -13.23
N LYS A 92 -27.26 -15.81 -13.06
CA LYS A 92 -27.92 -17.07 -13.42
C LYS A 92 -28.91 -17.55 -12.37
#